data_AF-A0A0G0HFM0-F1
#
_entry.id   AF-A0A0G0HFM0-F1
#
_cell.length_a   1.000
_cell.length_b   1.000
_cell.length_c   1.000
_cell.angle_alpha   90.00
_cell.angle_beta   90.00
_cell.angle_gamma   90.00
#
_symmetry.space_group_name_H-M   'P 1'
#
loop_
_entity.id
_entity.type
_entity.pdbx_description
1 polymer ?
#
loop_
_entity_poly.entity_id
_entity_poly.type
_entity_poly.pdbx_seq_one_letter_code
_entity_poly.pdbx_strand_id
1 'polypeptide(L)'
;MKRIYVRKIFPYNPTFNGRFSKYEGYHLIGLQERMVGINSTINVSLSEKISNPIYYSPLRRAEETALFLKNALGLQIEQVEFIKEIKFSLKNLLTEDEYNLYGSKLVRERFAKSFIKDELTEKRSDIRERINKLIEFLRILPEGKYLLISHSFFMKVLQSYIKEKNLFENPQILNKHFNFNKKTFKNGKGFEFNVE
;
A
#
# COMPACT_ATOMS: atom_id res chain seq x y z
N MET A 1 -16.15 -9.79 -16.76
CA MET A 1 -15.77 -8.63 -15.91
C MET A 1 -14.66 -9.02 -14.94
N LYS A 2 -13.66 -8.15 -14.71
CA LYS A 2 -12.52 -8.41 -13.81
C LYS A 2 -12.74 -7.70 -12.47
N ARG A 3 -12.79 -8.44 -11.37
CA ARG A 3 -12.94 -7.88 -10.01
C ARG A 3 -11.63 -7.97 -9.25
N ILE A 4 -11.17 -6.86 -8.71
CA ILE A 4 -9.86 -6.71 -8.11
C ILE A 4 -10.00 -6.49 -6.61
N TYR A 5 -9.41 -7.38 -5.82
CA TYR A 5 -9.35 -7.29 -4.37
C TYR A 5 -7.98 -6.78 -3.97
N VAL A 6 -7.90 -5.53 -3.50
CA VAL A 6 -6.65 -5.00 -2.96
C VAL A 6 -6.67 -5.21 -1.45
N ARG A 7 -5.63 -5.84 -0.90
CA ARG A 7 -5.49 -6.10 0.53
C ARG A 7 -4.15 -5.60 1.04
N LYS A 8 -4.19 -5.05 2.24
CA LYS A 8 -2.99 -4.62 2.96
C LYS A 8 -2.26 -5.85 3.49
N ILE A 9 -0.93 -5.79 3.43
CA ILE A 9 -0.01 -6.69 4.14
C ILE A 9 -0.41 -6.99 5.59
N PHE A 10 0.13 -8.09 6.10
CA PHE A 10 0.00 -8.49 7.49
C PHE A 10 0.79 -7.60 8.45
N PRO A 11 0.53 -7.71 9.77
CA PRO A 11 1.28 -6.97 10.78
C PRO A 11 2.79 -7.19 10.65
N TYR A 12 3.57 -6.14 10.95
CA TYR A 12 5.02 -6.17 11.04
C TYR A 12 5.49 -5.27 12.20
N ASN A 13 6.72 -5.49 12.66
CA ASN A 13 7.34 -4.68 13.70
C ASN A 13 8.33 -3.67 13.09
N PRO A 14 8.01 -2.36 13.08
CA PRO A 14 8.89 -1.36 12.47
C PRO A 14 10.20 -1.17 13.24
N THR A 15 10.30 -1.61 14.50
CA THR A 15 11.52 -1.43 15.32
C THR A 15 12.65 -2.40 14.98
N PHE A 16 12.41 -3.34 14.05
CA PHE A 16 13.35 -4.43 13.73
C PHE A 16 13.81 -5.16 15.00
N ASN A 17 12.84 -5.61 15.80
CA ASN A 17 13.05 -6.30 17.09
C ASN A 17 13.82 -5.43 18.11
N GLY A 18 13.47 -4.15 18.19
CA GLY A 18 14.06 -3.20 19.15
C GLY A 18 15.38 -2.56 18.72
N ARG A 19 15.90 -2.89 17.52
CA ARG A 19 17.13 -2.29 16.98
C ARG A 19 17.00 -0.79 16.69
N PHE A 20 15.80 -0.33 16.38
CA PHE A 20 15.52 1.07 16.03
C PHE A 20 14.31 1.59 16.80
N SER A 21 14.24 2.91 16.97
CA SER A 21 12.99 3.55 17.40
C SER A 21 11.89 3.31 16.37
N LYS A 22 10.61 3.47 16.74
CA LYS A 22 9.51 3.36 15.75
C LYS A 22 9.67 4.39 14.63
N TYR A 23 10.13 5.60 14.97
CA TYR A 23 10.33 6.69 14.03
C TYR A 23 11.44 6.34 13.03
N GLU A 24 12.62 5.95 13.52
CA GLU A 24 13.74 5.51 12.68
C GLU A 24 13.37 4.30 11.82
N GLY A 25 12.71 3.31 12.42
CA GLY A 25 12.25 2.12 11.74
C GLY A 25 11.31 2.43 10.58
N TYR A 26 10.29 3.26 10.82
CA TYR A 26 9.39 3.69 9.75
C TYR A 26 10.08 4.57 8.70
N HIS A 27 11.06 5.38 9.08
CA HIS A 27 11.87 6.15 8.13
C HIS A 27 12.62 5.24 7.15
N LEU A 28 13.36 4.26 7.66
CA LEU A 28 14.08 3.27 6.85
C LEU A 28 13.15 2.44 5.95
N ILE A 29 11.98 2.07 6.48
CA ILE A 29 10.94 1.35 5.71
C ILE A 29 10.34 2.24 4.61
N GLY A 30 10.09 3.52 4.90
CA GLY A 30 9.53 4.50 3.96
C GLY A 30 10.47 4.82 2.80
N LEU A 31 11.77 4.86 3.07
CA LEU A 31 12.82 4.97 2.04
C LEU A 31 13.08 3.66 1.30
N GLN A 32 12.59 2.53 1.84
CA GLN A 32 12.83 1.17 1.35
C GLN A 32 14.30 0.75 1.46
N GLU A 33 15.06 1.35 2.38
CA GLU A 33 16.46 1.01 2.66
C GLU A 33 16.59 -0.25 3.53
N ARG A 34 15.52 -0.61 4.25
CA ARG A 34 15.42 -1.84 5.03
C ARG A 34 14.11 -2.56 4.75
N MET A 35 14.21 -3.85 4.46
CA MET A 35 13.07 -4.72 4.24
C MET A 35 12.69 -5.44 5.53
N VAL A 36 11.54 -5.08 6.09
CA VAL A 36 10.94 -5.76 7.24
C VAL A 36 10.03 -6.90 6.76
N GLY A 37 10.04 -8.01 7.47
CA GLY A 37 9.08 -9.11 7.31
C GLY A 37 7.82 -8.90 8.16
N ILE A 38 6.84 -9.79 8.00
CA ILE A 38 5.66 -9.84 8.86
C ILE A 38 6.04 -10.41 10.23
N ASN A 39 5.34 -10.00 11.29
CA ASN A 39 5.56 -10.51 12.65
C ASN A 39 4.37 -11.31 13.22
N SER A 40 3.24 -11.31 12.51
CA SER A 40 2.13 -12.20 12.79
C SER A 40 1.27 -12.39 11.56
N THR A 41 0.50 -13.47 11.54
CA THR A 41 -0.47 -13.77 10.48
C THR A 41 -1.87 -13.44 10.98
N ILE A 42 -2.79 -13.23 10.05
CA ILE A 42 -4.20 -13.00 10.35
C ILE A 42 -5.05 -13.82 9.39
N ASN A 43 -6.19 -14.31 9.87
CA ASN A 43 -7.14 -14.99 9.02
C ASN A 43 -7.77 -13.98 8.05
N VAL A 44 -7.49 -14.17 6.75
CA VAL A 44 -8.15 -13.44 5.68
C VAL A 44 -9.32 -14.29 5.21
N SER A 45 -10.52 -13.91 5.65
CA SER A 45 -11.74 -14.41 5.03
C SER A 45 -11.89 -13.73 3.66
N LEU A 46 -11.80 -14.54 2.60
CA LEU A 46 -12.20 -14.17 1.26
C LEU A 46 -13.58 -14.80 1.04
N SER A 47 -14.58 -13.97 0.77
CA SER A 47 -15.97 -14.42 0.58
C SER A 47 -16.18 -15.16 -0.75
N GLU A 48 -15.19 -15.13 -1.64
CA GLU A 48 -15.32 -15.57 -3.02
C GLU A 48 -14.04 -16.29 -3.48
N LYS A 49 -14.20 -17.24 -4.42
CA LYS A 49 -13.08 -17.94 -5.05
C LYS A 49 -12.23 -16.95 -5.85
N ILE A 50 -10.94 -16.87 -5.52
CA ILE A 50 -9.96 -16.03 -6.19
C ILE A 50 -9.33 -16.78 -7.38
N SER A 51 -9.16 -16.07 -8.49
CA SER A 51 -8.42 -16.51 -9.67
C SER A 51 -6.92 -16.58 -9.38
N ASN A 52 -6.27 -17.57 -9.97
CA ASN A 52 -4.81 -17.70 -9.93
C ASN A 52 -4.16 -16.65 -10.88
N PRO A 53 -3.05 -15.99 -10.51
CA PRO A 53 -2.33 -15.98 -9.23
C PRO A 53 -2.73 -14.83 -8.27
N ILE A 54 -2.17 -14.88 -7.06
CA ILE A 54 -2.14 -13.74 -6.13
C ILE A 54 -0.98 -12.82 -6.54
N TYR A 55 -1.29 -11.56 -6.83
CA TYR A 55 -0.29 -10.55 -7.17
C TYR A 55 0.21 -9.84 -5.91
N TYR A 56 1.52 -9.61 -5.79
CA TYR A 56 2.08 -8.98 -4.57
C TYR A 56 3.20 -7.99 -4.86
N SER A 57 3.33 -7.00 -3.98
CA SER A 57 4.44 -6.04 -4.00
C SER A 57 5.78 -6.73 -3.74
N PRO A 58 6.89 -6.28 -4.36
CA PRO A 58 8.24 -6.85 -4.16
C PRO A 58 8.85 -6.65 -2.76
N LEU A 59 8.16 -5.96 -1.85
CA LEU A 59 8.70 -5.73 -0.51
C LEU A 59 8.47 -6.98 0.36
N ARG A 60 9.50 -7.44 1.05
CA ARG A 60 9.49 -8.66 1.90
C ARG A 60 8.20 -8.92 2.68
N ARG A 61 7.67 -7.94 3.42
CA ARG A 61 6.38 -8.08 4.16
C ARG A 61 5.16 -8.42 3.27
N ALA A 62 5.14 -7.98 2.01
CA ALA A 62 4.10 -8.34 1.05
C ALA A 62 4.32 -9.74 0.48
N GLU A 63 5.57 -10.10 0.18
CA GLU A 63 5.96 -11.45 -0.22
C GLU A 63 5.58 -12.48 0.85
N GLU A 64 5.99 -12.28 2.10
CA GLU A 64 5.66 -13.18 3.21
C GLU A 64 4.13 -13.26 3.46
N THR A 65 3.41 -12.15 3.26
CA THR A 65 1.94 -12.17 3.28
C THR A 65 1.38 -13.04 2.15
N ALA A 66 1.90 -12.90 0.93
CA ALA A 66 1.46 -13.65 -0.23
C ALA A 66 1.79 -15.15 -0.12
N LEU A 67 2.98 -15.50 0.40
CA LEU A 67 3.38 -16.88 0.68
C LEU A 67 2.45 -17.55 1.68
N PHE A 68 2.07 -16.84 2.75
CA PHE A 68 1.09 -17.37 3.69
C PHE A 68 -0.25 -17.67 3.01
N LEU A 69 -0.75 -16.72 2.19
CA LEU A 69 -2.02 -16.88 1.48
C LEU A 69 -1.96 -17.96 0.38
N LYS A 70 -0.83 -18.12 -0.29
CA LYS A 70 -0.56 -19.23 -1.22
C LYS A 70 -0.79 -20.57 -0.53
N ASN A 71 -0.21 -20.77 0.63
CA ASN A 71 -0.36 -22.02 1.38
C ASN A 71 -1.80 -22.23 1.87
N ALA A 72 -2.46 -21.15 2.29
CA ALA A 72 -3.85 -21.22 2.79
C ALA A 72 -4.88 -21.44 1.66
N LEU A 73 -4.63 -20.96 0.45
CA LEU A 73 -5.59 -20.95 -0.66
C LEU A 73 -5.23 -21.91 -1.81
N GLY A 74 -4.02 -22.48 -1.81
CA GLY A 74 -3.53 -23.33 -2.89
C GLY A 74 -3.29 -22.58 -4.21
N LEU A 75 -3.00 -21.28 -4.16
CA LEU A 75 -2.79 -20.43 -5.34
C LEU A 75 -1.31 -20.15 -5.60
N GLN A 76 -0.94 -19.91 -6.85
CA GLN A 76 0.37 -19.36 -7.19
C GLN A 76 0.45 -17.89 -6.80
N ILE A 77 1.68 -17.38 -6.66
CA ILE A 77 1.95 -15.97 -6.39
C ILE A 77 2.79 -15.40 -7.51
N GLU A 78 2.57 -14.13 -7.82
CA GLU A 78 3.33 -13.40 -8.84
C GLU A 78 3.69 -12.01 -8.33
N GLN A 79 4.98 -11.67 -8.44
CA GLN A 79 5.49 -10.38 -7.99
C GLN A 79 5.16 -9.30 -9.02
N VAL A 80 4.74 -8.14 -8.54
CA VAL A 80 4.36 -7.00 -9.37
C VAL A 80 5.02 -5.71 -8.85
N GLU A 81 5.96 -5.16 -9.63
CA GLU A 81 6.80 -4.03 -9.20
C GLU A 81 6.01 -2.74 -8.94
N PHE A 82 5.01 -2.44 -9.79
CA PHE A 82 4.30 -1.16 -9.76
C PHE A 82 3.31 -1.03 -8.60
N ILE A 83 3.12 -2.06 -7.76
CA ILE A 83 2.28 -2.00 -6.55
C ILE A 83 3.08 -1.90 -5.23
N LYS A 84 4.38 -1.58 -5.29
CA LYS A 84 5.20 -1.30 -4.09
C LYS A 84 4.70 -0.09 -3.30
N GLU A 85 5.12 0.04 -2.03
CA GLU A 85 4.77 1.24 -1.26
C GLU A 85 5.34 2.50 -1.92
N ILE A 86 4.69 3.65 -1.71
CA ILE A 86 5.22 4.94 -2.17
C ILE A 86 6.46 5.28 -1.32
N LYS A 87 7.58 5.65 -1.96
CA LYS A 87 8.77 6.08 -1.20
C LYS A 87 8.58 7.46 -0.60
N PHE A 88 8.90 7.60 0.68
CA PHE A 88 8.94 8.89 1.36
C PHE A 88 9.90 8.88 2.55
N SER A 89 10.53 10.03 2.81
CA SER A 89 11.32 10.27 4.01
C SER A 89 10.41 10.73 5.15
N LEU A 90 10.30 9.93 6.21
CA LEU A 90 9.59 10.36 7.42
C LEU A 90 10.18 11.65 8.03
N LYS A 91 11.52 11.82 7.96
CA LYS A 91 12.23 13.02 8.43
C LYS A 91 11.87 14.28 7.65
N ASN A 92 11.52 14.15 6.37
CA ASN A 92 11.05 15.28 5.56
C ASN A 92 9.59 15.63 5.89
N LEU A 93 8.85 14.69 6.49
CA LEU A 93 7.48 14.93 6.88
C LEU A 93 7.41 15.57 8.27
N LEU A 94 8.08 15.01 9.29
CA LEU A 94 8.00 15.50 10.67
C LEU A 94 9.21 15.09 11.48
N THR A 95 9.42 15.75 12.62
CA THR A 95 10.46 15.38 13.59
C THR A 95 10.07 14.15 14.41
N GLU A 96 11.04 13.59 15.13
CA GLU A 96 10.78 12.47 16.06
C GLU A 96 9.87 12.88 17.22
N ASP A 97 10.05 14.09 17.77
CA ASP A 97 9.18 14.61 18.84
C ASP A 97 7.73 14.74 18.38
N GLU A 98 7.51 15.29 17.18
CA GLU A 98 6.19 15.37 16.56
C GLU A 98 5.59 13.97 16.34
N TYR A 99 6.43 12.99 15.99
CA TYR A 99 6.00 11.63 15.79
C TYR A 99 5.61 10.96 17.12
N ASN A 100 6.37 11.20 18.18
CA ASN A 100 6.08 10.68 19.50
C ASN A 100 4.78 11.27 20.06
N LEU A 101 4.51 12.55 19.79
CA LEU A 101 3.32 13.25 20.24
C LEU A 101 2.06 12.89 19.43
N TYR A 102 2.15 12.86 18.10
CA TYR A 102 0.99 12.75 17.21
C TYR A 102 0.90 11.44 16.42
N GLY A 103 1.99 10.67 16.38
CA GLY A 103 2.07 9.37 15.74
C GLY A 103 1.66 9.36 14.28
N SER A 104 1.13 8.21 13.84
CA SER A 104 0.77 7.98 12.44
C SER A 104 -0.34 8.89 11.91
N LYS A 105 -1.08 9.62 12.77
CA LYS A 105 -2.07 10.61 12.32
C LYS A 105 -1.38 11.73 11.57
N LEU A 106 -0.35 12.33 12.17
CA LEU A 106 0.38 13.44 11.57
C LEU A 106 1.15 12.98 10.33
N VAL A 107 1.69 11.75 10.34
CA VAL A 107 2.31 11.15 9.14
C VAL A 107 1.35 11.12 7.96
N ARG A 108 0.09 10.68 8.16
CA ARG A 108 -0.90 10.62 7.08
C ARG A 108 -1.25 12.00 6.55
N GLU A 109 -1.41 12.97 7.44
CA GLU A 109 -1.71 14.35 7.08
C GLU A 109 -0.57 14.97 6.26
N ARG A 110 0.67 14.87 6.75
CA ARG A 110 1.84 15.45 6.09
C ARG A 110 2.20 14.71 4.81
N PHE A 111 1.98 13.40 4.74
CA PHE A 111 2.07 12.64 3.49
C PHE A 111 1.10 13.21 2.43
N ALA A 112 -0.18 13.41 2.78
CA ALA A 112 -1.15 13.95 1.82
C ALA A 112 -0.79 15.38 1.37
N LYS A 113 -0.36 16.25 2.29
CA LYS A 113 0.14 17.58 1.98
C LYS A 113 1.35 17.54 1.03
N SER A 114 2.31 16.66 1.31
CA SER A 114 3.52 16.51 0.49
C SER A 114 3.21 15.91 -0.88
N PHE A 115 2.26 14.97 -0.98
CA PHE A 115 1.78 14.46 -2.27
C PHE A 115 1.15 15.57 -3.12
N ILE A 116 0.33 16.42 -2.52
CA ILE A 116 -0.33 17.54 -3.20
C ILE A 116 0.68 18.54 -3.76
N LYS A 117 1.74 18.80 -3.00
CA LYS A 117 2.83 19.71 -3.39
C LYS A 117 3.93 19.06 -4.23
N ASP A 118 3.85 17.76 -4.49
CA ASP A 118 4.90 16.98 -5.17
C ASP A 118 6.28 17.01 -4.47
N GLU A 119 6.25 17.02 -3.14
CA GLU A 119 7.41 17.10 -2.22
C GLU A 119 7.78 15.74 -1.58
N LEU A 120 7.11 14.66 -1.98
CA LEU A 120 7.51 13.31 -1.57
C LEU A 120 8.85 12.90 -2.21
N THR A 121 9.49 11.88 -1.65
CA THR A 121 10.72 11.31 -2.21
C THR A 121 10.47 10.67 -3.59
N GLU A 122 9.31 10.01 -3.78
CA GLU A 122 8.83 9.56 -5.09
C GLU A 122 7.96 10.64 -5.74
N LYS A 123 8.23 10.99 -6.99
CA LYS A 123 7.47 12.00 -7.70
C LYS A 123 6.06 11.52 -8.02
N ARG A 124 5.09 12.44 -7.98
CA ARG A 124 3.69 12.17 -8.30
C ARG A 124 3.50 11.65 -9.72
N SER A 125 4.33 12.08 -10.67
CA SER A 125 4.39 11.53 -12.04
C SER A 125 4.71 10.04 -12.05
N ASP A 126 5.66 9.59 -11.24
CA ASP A 126 6.11 8.20 -11.21
C ASP A 126 5.04 7.32 -10.56
N ILE A 127 4.40 7.84 -9.51
CA ILE A 127 3.25 7.19 -8.87
C ILE A 127 2.10 7.04 -9.88
N ARG A 128 1.82 8.07 -10.69
CA ARG A 128 0.81 8.03 -11.76
C ARG A 128 1.15 6.97 -12.80
N GLU A 129 2.39 6.96 -13.29
CA GLU A 129 2.84 6.01 -14.31
C GLU A 129 2.69 4.57 -13.82
N ARG A 130 3.09 4.29 -12.58
CA ARG A 130 2.91 2.96 -11.97
C ARG A 130 1.44 2.56 -11.84
N ILE A 131 0.57 3.48 -11.47
CA ILE A 131 -0.87 3.20 -11.41
C ILE A 131 -1.42 2.92 -12.81
N ASN A 132 -1.00 3.67 -13.84
CA ASN A 132 -1.40 3.39 -15.21
C ASN A 132 -0.92 2.00 -15.67
N LYS A 133 0.35 1.65 -15.39
CA LYS A 133 0.89 0.30 -15.65
C LYS A 133 0.07 -0.78 -14.95
N LEU A 134 -0.36 -0.54 -13.70
CA LEU A 134 -1.25 -1.45 -12.99
C LEU A 134 -2.59 -1.62 -13.71
N ILE A 135 -3.23 -0.52 -14.13
CA ILE A 135 -4.52 -0.62 -14.82
C ILE A 135 -4.38 -1.38 -16.13
N GLU A 136 -3.38 -1.07 -16.96
CA GLU A 136 -3.13 -1.80 -18.21
C GLU A 136 -2.84 -3.28 -17.98
N PHE A 137 -2.02 -3.60 -16.98
CA PHE A 137 -1.76 -4.97 -16.58
C PHE A 137 -3.05 -5.70 -16.18
N LEU A 138 -3.92 -5.06 -15.40
CA LEU A 138 -5.18 -5.68 -14.98
C LEU A 138 -6.17 -5.85 -16.15
N ARG A 139 -6.11 -4.98 -17.17
CA ARG A 139 -6.98 -5.06 -18.35
C ARG A 139 -6.70 -6.28 -19.22
N ILE A 140 -5.45 -6.72 -19.30
CA ILE A 140 -5.05 -7.86 -20.13
C ILE A 140 -5.26 -9.22 -19.46
N LEU A 141 -5.58 -9.23 -18.15
CA LEU A 141 -5.89 -10.49 -17.46
C LEU A 141 -7.16 -11.13 -18.03
N PRO A 142 -7.31 -12.47 -17.95
CA PRO A 142 -8.59 -13.11 -18.20
C PRO A 142 -9.70 -12.58 -17.28
N GLU A 143 -10.96 -12.85 -17.61
CA GLU A 143 -12.05 -12.57 -16.69
C GLU A 143 -11.87 -13.34 -15.38
N GLY A 144 -12.08 -12.69 -14.24
CA GLY A 144 -11.77 -13.31 -12.96
C GLY A 144 -11.79 -12.38 -11.76
N LYS A 145 -11.42 -12.95 -10.62
CA LYS A 145 -11.38 -12.29 -9.31
C LYS A 145 -9.94 -12.33 -8.80
N TYR A 146 -9.21 -11.22 -8.88
CA TYR A 146 -7.78 -11.22 -8.59
C TYR A 146 -7.46 -10.57 -7.25
N LEU A 147 -6.48 -11.12 -6.54
CA LEU A 147 -6.02 -10.61 -5.24
C LEU A 147 -4.68 -9.90 -5.39
N LEU A 148 -4.61 -8.66 -4.91
CA LEU A 148 -3.42 -7.81 -4.92
C LEU A 148 -2.99 -7.48 -3.48
N ILE A 149 -1.75 -7.79 -3.13
CA ILE A 149 -1.17 -7.52 -1.80
C ILE A 149 -0.24 -6.31 -1.88
N SER A 150 -0.61 -5.23 -1.19
CA SER A 150 0.11 -3.95 -1.24
C SER A 150 0.09 -3.21 0.11
N HIS A 151 0.46 -1.93 0.10
CA HIS A 151 0.80 -1.12 1.27
C HIS A 151 -0.07 0.12 1.40
N SER A 152 -0.05 0.76 2.56
CA SER A 152 -1.15 1.64 2.96
C SER A 152 -1.27 2.89 2.10
N PHE A 153 -0.14 3.55 1.78
CA PHE A 153 -0.20 4.81 1.04
C PHE A 153 -0.45 4.57 -0.44
N PHE A 154 0.24 3.62 -1.08
CA PHE A 154 -0.04 3.23 -2.45
C PHE A 154 -1.50 2.80 -2.64
N MET A 155 -2.01 1.91 -1.79
CA MET A 155 -3.40 1.47 -1.83
C MET A 155 -4.37 2.65 -1.73
N LYS A 156 -4.03 3.69 -0.96
CA LYS A 156 -4.92 4.82 -0.75
C LYS A 156 -4.93 5.78 -1.94
N VAL A 157 -3.77 6.03 -2.54
CA VAL A 157 -3.68 6.79 -3.78
C VAL A 157 -4.41 6.05 -4.89
N LEU A 158 -4.20 4.73 -5.03
CA LEU A 158 -4.94 3.89 -5.98
C LEU A 158 -6.45 3.94 -5.74
N GLN A 159 -6.92 3.74 -4.51
CA GLN A 159 -8.34 3.83 -4.18
C GLN A 159 -8.95 5.18 -4.58
N SER A 160 -8.20 6.26 -4.34
CA SER A 160 -8.63 7.62 -4.67
C SER A 160 -8.70 7.81 -6.19
N TYR A 161 -7.69 7.35 -6.93
CA TYR A 161 -7.66 7.41 -8.40
C TYR A 161 -8.78 6.59 -9.05
N ILE A 162 -9.10 5.41 -8.51
CA ILE A 162 -10.21 4.59 -9.03
C ILE A 162 -11.55 5.34 -8.90
N LYS A 163 -11.74 6.08 -7.81
CA LYS A 163 -12.95 6.88 -7.56
C LYS A 163 -12.99 8.18 -8.36
N GLU A 164 -11.84 8.81 -8.53
CA GLU A 164 -11.69 10.14 -9.11
C GLU A 164 -10.48 10.11 -10.07
N LYS A 165 -10.75 9.85 -11.35
CA LYS A 165 -9.71 9.60 -12.37
C LYS A 165 -8.79 10.80 -12.61
N ASN A 166 -9.23 12.01 -12.27
CA ASN A 166 -8.47 13.24 -12.35
C ASN A 166 -7.63 13.54 -11.09
N LEU A 167 -7.42 12.56 -10.19
CA LEU A 167 -6.61 12.74 -8.97
C LEU A 167 -5.23 13.36 -9.25
N PHE A 168 -4.59 12.99 -10.36
CA PHE A 168 -3.24 13.46 -10.66
C PHE A 168 -3.22 14.88 -11.23
N GLU A 169 -4.27 15.29 -11.92
CA GLU A 169 -4.53 16.65 -12.40
C GLU A 169 -4.99 17.57 -11.25
N ASN A 170 -5.75 17.02 -10.29
CA ASN A 170 -6.27 17.74 -9.12
C ASN A 170 -5.95 16.97 -7.83
N PRO A 171 -4.70 17.05 -7.33
CA PRO A 171 -4.24 16.24 -6.20
C PRO A 171 -4.95 16.56 -4.88
N GLN A 172 -5.59 17.72 -4.77
CA GLN A 172 -6.37 18.14 -3.60
C GLN A 172 -7.52 17.17 -3.31
N ILE A 173 -7.99 16.42 -4.32
CA ILE A 173 -8.96 15.33 -4.18
C ILE A 173 -8.52 14.30 -3.13
N LEU A 174 -7.22 14.08 -2.97
CA LEU A 174 -6.70 13.12 -1.99
C LEU A 174 -7.22 13.40 -0.56
N ASN A 175 -7.37 14.67 -0.19
CA ASN A 175 -7.89 15.07 1.13
C ASN A 175 -9.32 14.61 1.38
N LYS A 176 -10.16 14.51 0.34
CA LYS A 176 -11.55 14.02 0.46
C LYS A 176 -11.60 12.54 0.83
N HIS A 177 -10.56 11.79 0.48
CA HIS A 177 -10.52 10.35 0.71
C HIS A 177 -9.76 9.98 1.98
N PHE A 178 -8.87 10.81 2.50
CA PHE A 178 -8.17 10.54 3.74
C PHE A 178 -9.02 10.90 4.97
N ASN A 179 -9.18 9.92 5.87
CA ASN A 179 -9.53 10.21 7.26
C ASN A 179 -8.26 10.12 8.10
N PHE A 180 -7.64 11.27 8.38
CA PHE A 180 -6.34 11.32 9.07
C PHE A 180 -6.40 10.73 10.48
N ASN A 181 -7.56 10.78 11.13
CA ASN A 181 -7.78 10.24 12.48
C ASN A 181 -7.90 8.71 12.52
N LYS A 182 -8.04 8.03 11.39
CA LYS A 182 -8.18 6.58 11.31
C LYS A 182 -7.02 5.95 10.54
N LYS A 183 -6.69 4.69 10.85
CA LYS A 183 -5.78 3.91 10.00
C LYS A 183 -6.39 3.79 8.60
N THR A 184 -5.58 4.00 7.57
CA THR A 184 -6.03 3.95 6.17
C THR A 184 -6.66 2.60 5.83
N PHE A 185 -5.99 1.52 6.23
CA PHE A 185 -6.49 0.15 6.14
C PHE A 185 -6.00 -0.65 7.36
N LYS A 186 -6.88 -1.49 7.91
CA LYS A 186 -6.48 -2.56 8.84
C LYS A 186 -5.68 -3.61 8.06
N ASN A 187 -4.77 -4.32 8.72
CA ASN A 187 -3.99 -5.39 8.08
C ASN A 187 -4.93 -6.46 7.52
N GLY A 188 -4.62 -7.01 6.34
CA GLY A 188 -5.45 -8.00 5.63
C GLY A 188 -6.80 -7.46 5.13
N LYS A 189 -7.10 -6.17 5.33
CA LYS A 189 -8.27 -5.49 4.78
C LYS A 189 -7.84 -4.53 3.67
N GLY A 190 -8.81 -4.03 2.91
CA GLY A 190 -8.55 -3.11 1.81
C GLY A 190 -9.82 -2.68 1.12
N PHE A 191 -9.80 -2.66 -0.21
CA PHE A 191 -10.92 -2.25 -1.04
C PHE A 191 -10.99 -3.09 -2.30
N GLU A 192 -12.04 -2.86 -3.09
CA GLU A 192 -12.36 -3.64 -4.27
C GLU A 192 -12.79 -2.70 -5.40
N PHE A 193 -12.50 -3.08 -6.64
CA PHE A 193 -12.95 -2.35 -7.82
C PHE A 193 -13.01 -3.28 -9.03
N ASN A 194 -13.74 -2.85 -10.06
CA ASN A 194 -13.80 -3.56 -11.33
C ASN A 194 -12.88 -2.90 -12.36
N VAL A 195 -12.32 -3.71 -13.24
CA VAL A 195 -11.59 -3.27 -14.43
C VAL A 195 -12.29 -3.88 -15.64
N GLU A 196 -12.56 -3.03 -16.62
CA GLU A 196 -13.05 -3.42 -17.94
C GLU A 196 -11.88 -3.93 -18.78
#